data_AF-A0A3M8A7V5-F1
#
_entry.id   AF-A0A3M8A7V5-F1
#
_cell.length_a   1.000
_cell.length_b   1.000
_cell.length_c   1.000
_cell.angle_alpha   90.00
_cell.angle_beta   90.00
_cell.angle_gamma   90.00
#
_symmetry.space_group_name_H-M   'P 1'
#
loop_
_entity.id
_entity.type
_entity.pdbx_description
1 polymer ?
#
loop_
_entity_poly.entity_id
_entity_poly.type
_entity_poly.pdbx_seq_one_letter_code
_entity_poly.pdbx_strand_id
1 'polypeptide(L)'
;MSADKIGATVEKALDATLWRLITGEIALHELTPALAGFYTIGHAHGVESVLERLRNTEHERDRYYELWTNPGTQLTDIRLRRMREAAEDYWRVFVATDGGTR
;
A
#
# COMPACT_ATOMS: atom_id res chain seq x y z
N MET A 1 35.01 14.96 32.15
CA MET A 1 34.04 15.50 31.18
C MET A 1 33.09 14.37 30.83
N SER A 2 31.88 14.39 31.39
CA SER A 2 30.86 13.36 31.12
C SER A 2 30.44 13.47 29.66
N ALA A 3 30.64 12.41 28.87
CA ALA A 3 30.09 12.25 27.53
C ALA A 3 28.58 11.96 27.60
N ASP A 4 27.85 12.76 28.37
CA ASP A 4 26.42 12.60 28.57
C ASP A 4 25.68 12.99 27.28
N LYS A 5 25.25 11.95 26.54
CA LYS A 5 23.93 11.87 25.88
C LYS A 5 23.55 12.99 24.89
N ILE A 6 24.50 13.50 24.11
CA ILE A 6 24.16 14.34 22.96
C ILE A 6 23.24 13.57 21.98
N GLY A 7 23.46 12.26 21.77
CA GLY A 7 22.60 11.44 20.91
C GLY A 7 21.17 11.26 21.45
N ALA A 8 21.00 11.02 22.76
CA ALA A 8 19.69 10.75 23.33
C ALA A 8 18.77 11.98 23.39
N THR A 9 19.33 13.20 23.31
CA THR A 9 18.52 14.43 23.24
C THR A 9 18.06 14.71 21.81
N VAL A 10 18.89 14.41 20.80
CA VAL A 10 18.52 14.50 19.38
C VAL A 10 17.42 13.50 19.04
N GLU A 11 17.54 12.24 19.46
CA GLU A 11 16.51 11.22 19.24
C GLU A 11 15.17 11.62 19.84
N LYS A 12 15.16 12.14 21.07
CA LYS A 12 13.93 12.63 21.73
C LYS A 12 13.30 13.82 21.02
N ALA A 13 14.11 14.77 20.56
CA ALA A 13 13.62 15.93 19.84
C ALA A 13 13.05 15.55 18.47
N LEU A 14 13.72 14.61 17.78
CA LEU A 14 13.24 14.05 16.52
C LEU A 14 11.91 13.31 16.72
N ASP A 15 11.85 12.40 17.69
CA ASP A 15 10.65 11.62 18.00
C ASP A 15 9.46 12.54 18.34
N ALA A 16 9.67 13.54 19.19
CA ALA A 16 8.65 14.53 19.50
C ALA A 16 8.16 15.29 18.25
N THR A 17 9.07 15.65 17.34
CA THR A 17 8.72 16.37 16.10
C THR A 17 7.92 15.47 15.15
N LEU A 18 8.32 14.21 15.00
CA LEU A 18 7.60 13.24 14.16
C LEU A 18 6.22 12.92 14.76
N TRP A 19 6.09 12.83 16.08
CA TRP A 19 4.81 12.64 16.73
C TRP A 19 3.85 13.80 16.45
N ARG A 20 4.32 15.04 16.56
CA ARG A 20 3.50 16.23 16.24
C ARG A 20 3.04 16.25 14.78
N LEU A 21 3.87 15.74 13.87
CA LEU A 21 3.50 15.58 12.47
C LEU A 21 2.41 14.50 12.29
N ILE A 22 2.55 13.36 12.97
CA ILE A 22 1.60 12.24 12.91
C ILE A 22 0.24 12.63 13.53
N THR A 23 0.24 13.39 14.62
CA THR A 23 -1.00 13.87 15.27
C THR A 23 -1.65 15.03 14.51
N GLY A 24 -0.98 15.59 13.50
CA GLY A 24 -1.47 16.73 12.72
C GLY A 24 -1.34 18.07 13.45
N GLU A 25 -0.57 18.14 14.53
CA GLU A 25 -0.25 19.41 15.22
C GLU A 25 0.64 20.33 14.38
N ILE A 26 1.45 19.74 13.50
CA ILE A 26 2.23 20.45 12.49
C ILE A 26 2.02 19.82 11.12
N ALA A 27 2.13 20.63 10.08
CA ALA A 27 2.09 20.22 8.69
C ALA A 27 3.51 19.95 8.14
N LEU A 28 3.57 19.18 7.06
CA LEU A 28 4.84 18.80 6.42
C LEU A 28 5.69 20.01 5.98
N HIS A 29 5.05 21.11 5.58
CA HIS A 29 5.73 22.34 5.15
C HIS A 29 6.35 23.14 6.30
N GLU A 30 6.01 22.82 7.54
CA GLU A 30 6.59 23.44 8.74
C GLU A 30 7.88 22.74 9.20
N LEU A 31 8.23 21.62 8.56
CA LEU A 31 9.49 20.91 8.81
C LEU A 31 10.65 21.54 8.06
N THR A 32 11.86 21.31 8.56
CA THR A 32 13.07 21.58 7.77
C THR A 32 13.09 20.65 6.54
N PRO A 33 13.68 21.08 5.41
CA PRO A 33 13.74 20.26 4.20
C PRO A 33 14.35 18.87 4.43
N ALA A 34 15.35 18.77 5.32
CA ALA A 34 15.97 17.49 5.68
C ALA A 34 15.00 16.55 6.40
N LEU A 35 14.20 17.06 7.34
CA LEU A 35 13.20 16.26 8.07
C LEU A 35 12.02 15.88 7.19
N ALA A 36 11.58 16.78 6.31
CA ALA A 36 10.56 16.47 5.31
C ALA A 36 11.02 15.35 4.36
N GLY A 37 12.28 15.41 3.88
CA GLY A 37 12.90 14.36 3.08
C GLY A 37 12.99 13.03 3.84
N PHE A 38 13.46 13.05 5.08
CA PHE A 38 13.53 11.87 5.93
C PHE A 38 12.17 11.20 6.11
N TYR A 39 11.14 11.97 6.48
CA TYR A 39 9.79 11.45 6.68
C TYR A 39 9.19 10.87 5.40
N THR A 40 9.31 11.57 4.27
CA THR A 40 8.69 11.13 3.00
C THR A 40 9.30 9.83 2.48
N ILE A 41 10.62 9.67 2.55
CA ILE A 41 11.30 8.42 2.18
C ILE A 41 10.88 7.28 3.12
N GLY A 42 10.93 7.51 4.43
CA GLY A 42 10.52 6.51 5.42
C GLY A 42 9.06 6.08 5.27
N HIS A 43 8.16 7.04 5.03
CA HIS A 43 6.75 6.79 4.78
C HIS A 43 6.54 5.95 3.51
N ALA A 44 7.21 6.30 2.40
CA ALA A 44 7.10 5.54 1.16
C ALA A 44 7.54 4.08 1.33
N HIS A 45 8.69 3.84 1.98
CA HIS A 45 9.16 2.49 2.28
C HIS A 45 8.22 1.75 3.24
N GLY A 46 7.69 2.44 4.25
CA GLY A 46 6.72 1.88 5.19
C GLY A 46 5.45 1.41 4.46
N VAL A 47 4.89 2.24 3.58
CA VAL A 47 3.73 1.89 2.76
C VAL A 47 4.04 0.70 1.86
N GLU A 48 5.15 0.72 1.13
CA GLU A 48 5.54 -0.37 0.24
C GLU A 48 5.68 -1.70 1.00
N SER A 49 6.25 -1.68 2.20
CA SER A 49 6.44 -2.88 3.02
C SER A 49 5.13 -3.56 3.45
N VAL A 50 4.03 -2.81 3.55
CA VAL A 50 2.72 -3.33 3.98
C VAL A 50 1.73 -3.50 2.84
N LEU A 51 2.03 -2.96 1.67
CA LEU A 51 1.13 -2.87 0.53
C LEU A 51 0.72 -4.24 -0.01
N GLU A 52 1.64 -5.20 -0.06
CA GLU A 52 1.30 -6.58 -0.44
C GLU A 52 0.35 -7.22 0.58
N ARG A 53 0.63 -7.06 1.87
CA ARG A 53 -0.23 -7.59 2.94
C ARG A 53 -1.62 -6.97 2.88
N LEU A 54 -1.72 -5.66 2.68
CA LEU A 54 -2.97 -4.94 2.54
C LEU A 54 -3.79 -5.48 1.36
N ARG A 55 -3.17 -5.63 0.18
CA ARG A 55 -3.82 -6.20 -1.01
C ARG A 55 -4.34 -7.62 -0.75
N ASN A 56 -3.56 -8.45 -0.07
CA ASN A 56 -3.99 -9.80 0.27
C ASN A 56 -5.18 -9.80 1.23
N THR A 57 -5.15 -8.94 2.25
CA THR A 57 -6.28 -8.79 3.19
C THR A 57 -7.54 -8.27 2.49
N GLU A 58 -7.41 -7.32 1.57
CA GLU A 58 -8.53 -6.83 0.75
C GLU A 58 -9.12 -7.95 -0.11
N HIS A 59 -8.28 -8.74 -0.80
CA HIS A 59 -8.74 -9.90 -1.57
C HIS A 59 -9.43 -10.96 -0.71
N GLU A 60 -8.91 -11.26 0.48
CA GLU A 60 -9.53 -12.22 1.39
C GLU A 60 -10.88 -11.73 1.91
N ARG A 61 -10.95 -10.45 2.29
CA ARG A 61 -12.19 -9.79 2.72
C ARG A 61 -13.25 -9.91 1.62
N ASP A 62 -12.90 -9.55 0.39
CA ASP A 62 -13.81 -9.58 -0.75
C ASP A 62 -14.28 -11.02 -1.05
N ARG A 63 -13.36 -12.00 -0.97
CA ARG A 63 -13.69 -13.42 -1.09
C ARG A 63 -14.71 -13.87 -0.03
N TYR A 64 -14.54 -13.45 1.23
CA TYR A 64 -15.48 -13.80 2.29
C TYR A 64 -16.85 -13.14 2.10
N TYR A 65 -16.88 -11.87 1.67
CA TYR A 65 -18.12 -11.20 1.32
C TYR A 65 -18.86 -11.91 0.19
N GLU A 66 -18.15 -12.37 -0.84
CA GLU A 66 -18.75 -13.13 -1.95
C GLU A 66 -19.31 -14.47 -1.50
N LEU A 67 -18.57 -15.21 -0.66
CA LEU A 67 -19.03 -16.47 -0.08
C LEU A 67 -20.30 -16.29 0.75
N TRP A 68 -20.36 -15.20 1.52
CA TRP A 68 -21.51 -14.90 2.37
C TRP A 68 -22.74 -14.49 1.55
N THR A 69 -22.55 -13.64 0.54
CA THR A 69 -23.65 -13.11 -0.29
C THR A 69 -24.14 -14.09 -1.36
N ASN A 70 -23.29 -15.02 -1.81
CA ASN A 70 -23.60 -15.98 -2.87
C ASN A 70 -23.28 -17.42 -2.43
N PRO A 71 -24.09 -18.03 -1.53
CA PRO A 71 -23.83 -19.39 -1.09
C PRO A 71 -24.12 -20.41 -2.21
N GLY A 72 -23.28 -21.44 -2.31
CA GLY A 72 -23.53 -22.60 -3.17
C GLY A 72 -23.14 -22.41 -4.64
N THR A 73 -24.01 -22.87 -5.55
CA THR A 73 -23.72 -22.95 -7.00
C THR A 73 -23.52 -21.59 -7.66
N GLN A 74 -24.16 -20.54 -7.13
CA GLN A 74 -24.09 -19.18 -7.68
C GLN A 74 -22.66 -18.62 -7.66
N LEU A 75 -21.85 -18.95 -6.65
CA LEU A 75 -20.46 -18.50 -6.58
C LEU A 75 -19.59 -19.12 -7.69
N THR A 76 -19.80 -20.40 -7.97
CA THR A 76 -19.08 -21.13 -9.02
C THR A 76 -19.38 -20.51 -10.39
N ASP A 77 -20.65 -20.21 -10.67
CA ASP A 77 -21.08 -19.60 -11.93
C ASP A 77 -20.52 -18.18 -12.09
N ILE A 78 -20.54 -17.37 -11.02
CA ILE A 78 -19.95 -16.03 -11.02
C ILE A 78 -18.44 -16.09 -11.27
N ARG A 79 -17.73 -17.04 -10.64
CA ARG A 79 -16.28 -17.21 -10.85
C ARG A 79 -15.95 -17.66 -12.26
N LEU A 80 -16.69 -18.63 -12.80
CA LEU A 80 -16.51 -19.10 -14.18
C LEU A 80 -16.75 -17.99 -15.19
N ARG A 81 -17.76 -17.14 -14.97
CA ARG A 81 -18.01 -15.97 -15.82
C ARG A 81 -16.83 -14.99 -15.80
N ARG A 82 -16.33 -14.62 -14.62
CA ARG A 82 -15.18 -13.72 -14.49
C ARG A 82 -13.90 -14.29 -15.10
N MET A 83 -13.65 -15.59 -14.95
CA MET A 83 -12.50 -16.24 -15.60
C MET A 83 -12.60 -16.17 -17.13
N ARG A 84 -13.80 -16.30 -17.70
CA ARG A 84 -13.99 -16.13 -19.16
C ARG A 84 -13.78 -14.68 -19.59
N GLU A 85 -14.37 -13.72 -18.89
CA GLU A 85 -14.18 -12.29 -19.17
C GLU A 85 -12.69 -11.90 -19.11
N ALA A 86 -11.96 -12.34 -18.08
CA ALA A 86 -10.53 -12.09 -17.95
C ALA A 86 -9.70 -12.78 -19.06
N ALA A 87 -10.09 -13.98 -19.49
CA ALA A 87 -9.43 -14.68 -20.61
C ALA A 87 -9.68 -13.97 -21.96
N GLU A 88 -10.89 -13.45 -22.18
CA GLU A 88 -11.24 -12.67 -23.35
C GLU A 88 -10.46 -11.34 -23.40
N ASP A 89 -10.34 -10.64 -22.27
CA ASP A 89 -9.55 -9.43 -22.16
C ASP A 89 -8.06 -9.70 -22.38
N TYR A 90 -7.51 -10.76 -21.77
CA TYR A 90 -6.14 -11.20 -22.00
C TYR A 90 -5.90 -11.47 -23.50
N TRP A 91 -6.79 -12.21 -24.14
CA TRP A 91 -6.67 -12.55 -25.56
C TRP A 91 -6.77 -11.31 -26.45
N ARG A 92 -7.66 -10.36 -26.14
CA ARG A 92 -7.78 -9.09 -26.83
C ARG A 92 -6.48 -8.28 -26.76
N VAL A 93 -5.87 -8.18 -25.57
CA VAL A 93 -4.60 -7.47 -25.39
C VAL A 93 -3.48 -8.19 -26.15
N PHE A 94 -3.39 -9.51 -26.00
CA PHE A 94 -2.37 -10.34 -26.67
C PHE A 94 -2.43 -10.18 -28.20
N VAL A 95 -3.61 -10.30 -28.80
CA VAL A 95 -3.82 -10.11 -30.24
C VAL A 95 -3.49 -8.68 -30.69
N ALA A 96 -3.83 -7.67 -29.88
CA ALA A 96 -3.48 -6.28 -30.17
C ALA A 96 -1.97 -6.01 -30.12
N THR A 97 -1.22 -6.75 -29.28
CA THR A 97 0.24 -6.64 -29.16
C THR A 97 1.02 -7.49 -30.18
N ASP A 98 0.53 -8.67 -30.58
CA ASP A 98 1.22 -9.57 -31.51
C ASP A 98 0.93 -9.27 -32.99
N GLY A 99 -0.07 -8.45 -33.31
CA GLY A 99 -0.43 -8.03 -34.67
C GLY A 99 0.51 -7.03 -35.33
N GLY A 100 1.59 -6.60 -34.65
CA GLY A 100 2.55 -5.60 -35.14
C GLY A 100 3.95 -6.11 -35.50
N THR A 101 4.24 -7.40 -35.31
CA THR A 101 5.61 -7.94 -35.50
C THR A 101 5.63 -9.34 -36.15
N ARG A 102 5.05 -9.44 -37.35
CA ARG A 102 5.46 -10.47 -38.33
C ARG A 102 5.45 -9.91 -39.74
#